data_AF-A0A316LQX2-F1
#
_entry.id   AF-A0A316LQX2-F1
#
_cell.length_a   1.000
_cell.length_b   1.000
_cell.length_c   1.000
_cell.angle_alpha   90.00
_cell.angle_beta   90.00
_cell.angle_gamma   90.00
#
_symmetry.space_group_name_H-M   'P 1'
#
loop_
_entity.id
_entity.type
_entity.pdbx_description
1 polymer ?
#
loop_
_entity_poly.entity_id
_entity_poly.type
_entity_poly.pdbx_seq_one_letter_code
_entity_poly.pdbx_strand_id
1 'polypeptide(L)'
;MLSAIQTIKESARQAEQEYDRRADALQEKANQTIDLFGGTAVSQIADLAAASKNICDQLYAAYQSLVTMLDGQCRPLLDQAPELTAVRAVRDTMQWLNSESEIENNFTASFHSHDLGEVASVRYMPAIESRMIQTFWETTYRALPGREAFERREKEEAELKEQEEAALRKALYEKSLKRNRAVEEQYQADLKAWQAAAAQAQSQRSAMLSDLEAAERKRLEAASHDTFQIASAQIEAEKQNFRADLAQAQASLSSLGLLQFGEKIRWKKKIEELNLRLAEAEQKLLAARNIRDQEIRSIASRIEQKQAQWQHSAEKAYPIPEEPCPPGMTPQQFENRKYQDAIYQTLSQHEKLTLEELQEKCHAVHDLSIIRIRALLRQMEDRLICEEIKYKLFFSAAPAKTPEESAAENHRYRQAIYVYILSVGCCTVSDISNNCTDVLTLPIQQVSKLTFQLYNEGKLHRTADGMFYPGKLF
;
A
#
# COMPACT_ATOMS: atom_id res chain seq x y z
N MET A 1 -45.90 39.05 4.27
CA MET A 1 -45.34 38.02 5.18
C MET A 1 -44.10 37.35 4.60
N LEU A 2 -44.15 36.62 3.47
CA LEU A 2 -42.97 35.92 2.92
C LEU A 2 -41.78 36.86 2.57
N SER A 3 -42.06 38.04 2.00
CA SER A 3 -41.01 39.05 1.77
C SER A 3 -40.39 39.58 3.08
N ALA A 4 -41.19 39.77 4.14
CA ALA A 4 -40.68 40.16 5.46
C ALA A 4 -39.77 39.07 6.05
N ILE A 5 -40.15 37.79 5.92
CA ILE A 5 -39.30 36.67 6.34
C ILE A 5 -37.96 36.67 5.60
N GLN A 6 -37.97 36.91 4.29
CA GLN A 6 -36.74 36.94 3.51
C GLN A 6 -35.81 38.06 4.00
N THR A 7 -36.33 39.27 4.20
CA THR A 7 -35.57 40.40 4.75
C THR A 7 -35.01 40.07 6.14
N ILE A 8 -35.80 39.46 7.01
CA ILE A 8 -35.37 39.06 8.36
C ILE A 8 -34.26 38.00 8.31
N LYS A 9 -34.36 37.00 7.43
CA LYS A 9 -33.31 35.98 7.25
C LYS A 9 -32.02 36.58 6.70
N GLU A 10 -32.10 37.53 5.78
CA GLU A 10 -30.93 38.24 5.27
C GLU A 10 -30.27 39.09 6.37
N SER A 11 -31.06 39.80 7.18
CA SER A 11 -30.55 40.57 8.32
C SER A 11 -29.95 39.68 9.43
N ALA A 12 -30.54 38.51 9.70
CA ALA A 12 -29.98 37.54 10.64
C ALA A 12 -28.62 37.04 10.17
N ARG A 13 -28.50 36.66 8.88
CA ARG A 13 -27.23 36.23 8.28
C ARG A 13 -26.15 37.31 8.33
N GLN A 14 -26.52 38.57 8.16
CA GLN A 14 -25.58 39.69 8.32
C GLN A 14 -25.10 39.86 9.77
N ALA A 15 -25.99 39.66 10.74
CA ALA A 15 -25.63 39.70 12.16
C ALA A 15 -24.69 38.54 12.55
N GLU A 16 -24.94 37.33 12.04
CA GLU A 16 -24.05 36.16 12.20
C GLU A 16 -22.67 36.41 11.58
N GLN A 17 -22.60 36.94 10.35
CA GLN A 17 -21.33 37.25 9.70
C GLN A 17 -20.51 38.31 10.46
N GLU A 18 -21.17 39.33 11.01
CA GLU A 18 -20.50 40.36 11.82
C GLU A 18 -20.06 39.81 13.18
N TYR A 19 -20.81 38.86 13.76
CA TYR A 19 -20.39 38.12 14.94
C TYR A 19 -19.12 37.30 14.65
N ASP A 20 -19.11 36.47 13.59
CA ASP A 20 -17.96 35.64 13.21
C ASP A 20 -16.72 36.51 13.00
N ARG A 21 -16.86 37.61 12.25
CA ARG A 21 -15.76 38.56 11.99
C ARG A 21 -15.20 39.18 13.28
N ARG A 22 -16.05 39.50 14.26
CA ARG A 22 -15.63 40.08 15.54
C ARG A 22 -15.04 39.03 16.47
N ALA A 23 -15.56 37.80 16.44
CA ALA A 23 -15.02 36.67 17.17
C ALA A 23 -13.60 36.33 16.69
N ASP A 24 -13.39 36.27 15.38
CA ASP A 24 -12.07 36.05 14.77
C ASP A 24 -11.07 37.15 15.17
N ALA A 25 -11.49 38.42 15.08
CA ALA A 25 -10.65 39.56 15.50
C ALA A 25 -10.32 39.52 17.00
N LEU A 26 -11.26 39.07 17.84
CA LEU A 26 -11.02 38.88 19.28
C LEU A 26 -10.04 37.73 19.54
N GLN A 27 -10.14 36.64 18.79
CA GLN A 27 -9.23 35.49 18.87
C GLN A 27 -7.81 35.88 18.43
N GLU A 28 -7.66 36.63 17.34
CA GLU A 28 -6.37 37.19 16.91
C GLU A 28 -5.78 38.12 17.99
N LYS A 29 -6.59 38.98 18.60
CA LYS A 29 -6.17 39.85 19.69
C LYS A 29 -5.74 39.06 20.93
N ALA A 30 -6.47 38.00 21.29
CA ALA A 30 -6.09 37.10 22.38
C ALA A 30 -4.73 36.43 22.11
N ASN A 31 -4.46 36.05 20.86
CA ASN A 31 -3.19 35.44 20.44
C ASN A 31 -2.00 36.42 20.42
N GLN A 32 -2.24 37.72 20.23
CA GLN A 32 -1.18 38.73 20.05
C GLN A 32 -0.84 39.56 21.30
N THR A 33 -1.70 39.60 22.33
CA THR A 33 -1.69 40.72 23.31
C THR A 33 -1.34 40.35 24.76
N ILE A 34 -1.17 39.08 25.13
CA ILE A 34 -0.91 38.74 26.54
C ILE A 34 0.61 38.78 26.82
N ASP A 35 1.11 39.92 27.27
CA ASP A 35 2.45 40.04 27.84
C ASP A 35 2.44 39.53 29.30
N LEU A 36 2.84 38.28 29.47
CA LEU A 36 2.73 37.51 30.71
C LEU A 36 3.62 38.01 31.86
N PHE A 37 4.55 38.92 31.57
CA PHE A 37 5.52 39.44 32.54
C PHE A 37 5.26 40.90 32.91
N GLY A 38 4.30 41.56 32.25
CA GLY A 38 3.78 42.86 32.64
C GLY A 38 2.68 42.71 33.68
N GLY A 39 2.69 43.51 34.74
CA GLY A 39 1.65 43.54 35.79
C GLY A 39 0.23 43.94 35.31
N THR A 40 -0.05 43.87 34.00
CA THR A 40 -1.29 44.25 33.32
C THR A 40 -2.07 43.06 32.75
N ALA A 41 -1.57 41.83 32.86
CA ALA A 41 -2.20 40.62 32.30
C ALA A 41 -3.66 40.41 32.78
N VAL A 42 -3.94 40.67 34.06
CA VAL A 42 -5.30 40.57 34.63
C VAL A 42 -6.27 41.59 33.98
N SER A 43 -5.80 42.81 33.72
CA SER A 43 -6.59 43.85 33.04
C SER A 43 -6.89 43.46 31.59
N GLN A 44 -5.90 42.90 30.89
CA GLN A 44 -6.05 42.48 29.49
C GLN A 44 -7.05 41.31 29.34
N ILE A 45 -7.05 40.37 30.29
CA ILE A 45 -8.02 39.26 30.32
C ILE A 45 -9.44 39.79 30.62
N ALA A 46 -9.58 40.74 31.55
CA ALA A 46 -10.87 41.37 31.82
C ALA A 46 -11.42 42.12 30.58
N ASP A 47 -10.55 42.79 29.82
CA ASP A 47 -10.92 43.47 28.58
C ASP A 47 -11.36 42.49 27.47
N LEU A 48 -10.68 41.34 27.35
CA LEU A 48 -11.07 40.28 26.40
C LEU A 48 -12.40 39.63 26.78
N ALA A 49 -12.63 39.36 28.07
CA ALA A 49 -13.90 38.84 28.56
C ALA A 49 -15.05 39.83 28.35
N ALA A 50 -14.82 41.12 28.61
CA ALA A 50 -15.80 42.18 28.34
C ALA A 50 -16.09 42.32 26.83
N ALA A 51 -15.09 42.19 25.97
CA ALA A 51 -15.27 42.22 24.52
C ALA A 51 -16.05 41.00 24.00
N SER A 52 -15.73 39.79 24.49
CA SER A 52 -16.49 38.56 24.19
C SER A 52 -17.96 38.71 24.58
N LYS A 53 -18.21 39.20 25.80
CA LYS A 53 -19.57 39.45 26.29
C LYS A 53 -20.32 40.44 25.38
N ASN A 54 -19.69 41.56 25.01
CA ASN A 54 -20.29 42.57 24.15
C ASN A 54 -20.64 42.02 22.75
N ILE A 55 -19.80 41.16 22.18
CA ILE A 55 -20.10 40.52 20.88
C ILE A 55 -21.34 39.61 20.98
N CYS A 56 -21.44 38.83 22.06
CA CYS A 56 -22.62 38.00 22.31
C CYS A 56 -23.89 38.84 22.61
N ASP A 57 -23.76 39.91 23.41
CA ASP A 57 -24.84 40.86 23.73
C ASP A 57 -25.43 41.45 22.44
N GLN A 58 -24.59 41.78 21.47
CA GLN A 58 -25.02 42.35 20.20
C GLN A 58 -25.74 41.35 19.29
N LEU A 59 -25.22 40.12 19.17
CA LEU A 59 -25.88 39.07 18.39
C LEU A 59 -27.24 38.71 19.02
N TYR A 60 -27.28 38.57 20.34
CA TYR A 60 -28.51 38.34 21.08
C TYR A 60 -29.52 39.48 20.87
N ALA A 61 -29.10 40.74 21.04
CA ALA A 61 -29.96 41.90 20.82
C ALA A 61 -30.48 41.97 19.37
N ALA A 62 -29.65 41.59 18.39
CA ALA A 62 -30.06 41.52 16.99
C ALA A 62 -31.18 40.48 16.79
N TYR A 63 -31.04 39.26 17.30
CA TYR A 63 -32.10 38.24 17.20
C TYR A 63 -33.40 38.66 17.89
N GLN A 64 -33.33 39.23 19.10
CA GLN A 64 -34.52 39.70 19.82
C GLN A 64 -35.22 40.87 19.08
N SER A 65 -34.43 41.76 18.47
CA SER A 65 -34.97 42.84 17.63
C SER A 65 -35.63 42.29 16.36
N LEU A 66 -35.03 41.28 15.72
CA LEU A 66 -35.57 40.64 14.52
C LEU A 66 -36.90 39.91 14.80
N VAL A 67 -37.03 39.25 15.95
CA VAL A 67 -38.32 38.66 16.40
C VAL A 67 -39.39 39.75 16.52
N THR A 68 -39.08 40.85 17.19
CA THR A 68 -40.02 41.97 17.39
C THR A 68 -40.38 42.65 16.06
N MET A 69 -39.40 42.81 15.17
CA MET A 69 -39.58 43.39 13.85
C MET A 69 -40.46 42.52 12.96
N LEU A 70 -40.19 41.20 12.93
CA LEU A 70 -40.99 40.25 12.16
C LEU A 70 -42.45 40.24 12.64
N ASP A 71 -42.66 40.33 13.96
CA ASP A 71 -43.99 40.40 14.55
C ASP A 71 -44.70 41.71 14.18
N GLY A 72 -44.03 42.85 14.31
CA GLY A 72 -44.58 44.16 13.94
C GLY A 72 -44.95 44.26 12.46
N GLN A 73 -44.18 43.62 11.58
CA GLN A 73 -44.47 43.60 10.13
C GLN A 73 -45.57 42.59 9.74
N CYS A 74 -45.68 41.46 10.44
CA CYS A 74 -46.58 40.38 10.05
C CYS A 74 -47.92 40.40 10.81
N ARG A 75 -47.95 40.85 12.07
CA ARG A 75 -49.16 40.83 12.91
C ARG A 75 -50.32 41.64 12.29
N PRO A 76 -50.13 42.84 11.72
CA PRO A 76 -51.21 43.58 11.06
C PRO A 76 -51.75 42.90 9.79
N LEU A 77 -51.00 41.97 9.21
CA LEU A 77 -51.39 41.25 8.00
C LEU A 77 -52.28 40.02 8.32
N LEU A 78 -52.46 39.66 9.60
CA LEU A 78 -53.36 38.58 10.01
C LEU A 78 -54.83 38.90 9.70
N ASP A 79 -55.22 40.17 9.79
CA ASP A 79 -56.58 40.63 9.50
C ASP A 79 -56.96 40.52 8.02
N GLN A 80 -55.97 40.28 7.15
CA GLN A 80 -56.14 40.13 5.70
C GLN A 80 -56.37 38.66 5.27
N ALA A 81 -56.63 37.75 6.22
CA ALA A 81 -56.80 36.32 6.00
C ALA A 81 -55.63 35.68 5.21
N PRO A 82 -54.39 35.73 5.76
CA PRO A 82 -53.20 35.24 5.08
C PRO A 82 -53.23 33.72 4.86
N GLU A 83 -52.52 33.27 3.81
CA GLU A 83 -52.37 31.84 3.52
C GLU A 83 -51.68 31.09 4.67
N LEU A 84 -52.11 29.83 4.88
CA LEU A 84 -51.56 28.93 5.91
C LEU A 84 -50.03 28.78 5.81
N THR A 85 -49.49 28.74 4.59
CA THR A 85 -48.06 28.68 4.27
C THR A 85 -47.30 29.88 4.81
N ALA A 86 -47.87 31.08 4.67
CA ALA A 86 -47.25 32.32 5.13
C ALA A 86 -47.22 32.40 6.65
N VAL A 87 -48.30 32.03 7.33
CA VAL A 87 -48.37 32.02 8.81
C VAL A 87 -47.44 30.95 9.39
N ARG A 88 -47.34 29.77 8.77
CA ARG A 88 -46.37 28.73 9.14
C ARG A 88 -44.94 29.23 9.04
N ALA A 89 -44.59 29.87 7.91
CA ALA A 89 -43.24 30.35 7.69
C ALA A 89 -42.83 31.44 8.69
N VAL A 90 -43.77 32.30 9.13
CA VAL A 90 -43.53 33.27 10.21
C VAL A 90 -43.29 32.53 11.53
N ARG A 91 -44.16 31.59 11.91
CA ARG A 91 -43.99 30.77 13.12
C ARG A 91 -42.63 30.06 13.14
N ASP A 92 -42.25 29.40 12.04
CA ASP A 92 -41.00 28.64 11.95
C ASP A 92 -39.78 29.55 12.05
N THR A 93 -39.86 30.74 11.44
CA THR A 93 -38.78 31.74 11.54
C THR A 93 -38.68 32.33 12.95
N MET A 94 -39.80 32.55 13.65
CA MET A 94 -39.81 32.98 15.07
C MET A 94 -39.21 31.93 15.99
N GLN A 95 -39.57 30.66 15.78
CA GLN A 95 -39.04 29.55 16.55
C GLN A 95 -37.52 29.41 16.34
N TRP A 96 -37.06 29.52 15.09
CA TRP A 96 -35.64 29.50 14.75
C TRP A 96 -34.87 30.66 15.40
N LEU A 97 -35.33 31.90 15.26
CA LEU A 97 -34.67 33.06 15.86
C LEU A 97 -34.57 32.95 17.39
N ASN A 98 -35.60 32.42 18.04
CA ASN A 98 -35.57 32.17 19.48
C ASN A 98 -34.64 31.02 19.85
N SER A 99 -34.56 29.93 19.09
CA SER A 99 -33.58 28.88 19.37
C SER A 99 -32.14 29.37 19.20
N GLU A 100 -31.85 30.14 18.15
CA GLU A 100 -30.51 30.71 17.92
C GLU A 100 -30.15 31.83 18.93
N SER A 101 -31.15 32.39 19.62
CA SER A 101 -30.91 33.35 20.72
C SER A 101 -30.43 32.67 22.02
N GLU A 102 -30.45 31.34 22.10
CA GLU A 102 -29.85 30.58 23.20
C GLU A 102 -28.34 30.51 23.01
N ILE A 103 -27.67 31.60 23.36
CA ILE A 103 -26.21 31.74 23.25
C ILE A 103 -25.59 31.44 24.61
N GLU A 104 -24.58 30.58 24.66
CA GLU A 104 -23.75 30.37 25.84
C GLU A 104 -22.38 31.00 25.61
N ASN A 105 -22.05 32.04 26.37
CA ASN A 105 -20.70 32.57 26.39
C ASN A 105 -19.86 31.82 27.42
N ASN A 106 -19.12 30.82 26.94
CA ASN A 106 -18.21 30.01 27.75
C ASN A 106 -16.76 30.50 27.55
N PHE A 107 -16.50 31.77 27.80
CA PHE A 107 -15.14 32.30 27.77
C PHE A 107 -14.34 31.76 28.97
N THR A 108 -13.56 30.71 28.73
CA THR A 108 -12.62 30.13 29.69
C THR A 108 -11.20 30.54 29.35
N ALA A 109 -10.54 31.28 30.24
CA ALA A 109 -9.11 31.59 30.12
C ALA A 109 -8.30 30.62 31.00
N SER A 110 -7.71 29.58 30.42
CA SER A 110 -6.84 28.65 31.14
C SER A 110 -5.36 29.01 30.95
N PHE A 111 -4.56 29.02 32.02
CA PHE A 111 -3.11 29.23 31.94
C PHE A 111 -2.35 28.06 32.57
N HIS A 112 -1.48 27.38 31.80
CA HIS A 112 -0.41 26.48 32.28
C HIS A 112 -0.76 25.72 33.57
N SER A 113 -1.79 24.87 33.52
CA SER A 113 -2.24 24.02 34.63
C SER A 113 -2.82 24.71 35.88
N HIS A 114 -3.11 26.01 35.83
CA HIS A 114 -3.94 26.72 36.81
C HIS A 114 -5.17 27.32 36.12
N ASP A 115 -6.34 26.80 36.49
CA ASP A 115 -7.63 27.33 36.10
C ASP A 115 -7.81 28.68 36.80
N LEU A 116 -7.96 29.78 36.07
CA LEU A 116 -8.28 31.09 36.66
C LEU A 116 -9.76 31.17 37.10
N GLY A 117 -10.49 30.04 37.00
CA GLY A 117 -11.92 29.93 37.23
C GLY A 117 -12.75 30.48 36.08
N GLU A 118 -14.04 30.10 36.03
CA GLU A 118 -15.02 30.76 35.15
C GLU A 118 -15.06 32.25 35.47
N VAL A 119 -14.52 33.10 34.58
CA VAL A 119 -14.47 34.56 34.80
C VAL A 119 -15.86 35.18 34.64
N ALA A 120 -16.72 34.60 33.78
CA ALA A 120 -18.18 34.79 33.78
C ALA A 120 -18.82 33.85 32.74
N SER A 121 -19.68 32.92 33.16
CA SER A 121 -20.59 32.21 32.25
C SER A 121 -21.88 33.04 32.13
N VAL A 122 -22.16 33.54 30.92
CA VAL A 122 -23.43 34.23 30.62
C VAL A 122 -24.20 33.38 29.64
N ARG A 123 -25.35 32.88 30.08
CA ARG A 123 -26.31 32.18 29.24
C ARG A 123 -27.42 33.14 28.85
N TYR A 124 -27.49 33.41 27.56
CA TYR A 124 -28.59 34.17 26.97
C TYR A 124 -29.77 33.23 26.73
N MET A 125 -30.95 33.73 27.06
CA MET A 125 -32.21 33.04 26.83
C MET A 125 -33.14 33.99 26.10
N PRO A 126 -34.03 33.53 25.21
CA PRO A 126 -35.02 34.38 24.57
C PRO A 126 -35.78 35.21 25.59
N ALA A 127 -35.94 36.50 25.30
CA ALA A 127 -36.69 37.41 26.17
C ALA A 127 -38.12 36.90 26.33
N ILE A 128 -38.73 37.19 27.48
CA ILE A 128 -40.11 36.79 27.78
C ILE A 128 -41.05 37.30 26.67
N GLU A 129 -40.84 38.52 26.21
CA GLU A 129 -41.60 39.12 25.10
C GLU A 129 -41.47 38.31 23.80
N SER A 130 -40.26 37.92 23.40
CA SER A 130 -40.02 37.09 22.20
C SER A 130 -40.62 35.69 22.31
N ARG A 131 -40.62 35.09 23.52
CA ARG A 131 -41.32 33.82 23.77
C ARG A 131 -42.83 33.96 23.70
N MET A 132 -43.37 35.08 24.19
CA MET A 132 -44.80 35.39 24.07
C MET A 132 -45.21 35.59 22.61
N ILE A 133 -44.38 36.29 21.82
CA ILE A 133 -44.57 36.44 20.37
C ILE A 133 -44.58 35.07 19.68
N GLN A 134 -43.60 34.21 19.94
CA GLN A 134 -43.58 32.85 19.39
C GLN A 134 -44.85 32.07 19.78
N THR A 135 -45.25 32.11 21.05
CA THR A 135 -46.45 31.42 21.54
C THR A 135 -47.73 31.93 20.85
N PHE A 136 -47.80 33.24 20.59
CA PHE A 136 -48.90 33.85 19.83
C PHE A 136 -48.96 33.29 18.40
N TRP A 137 -47.83 33.25 17.68
CA TRP A 137 -47.77 32.74 16.31
C TRP A 137 -48.02 31.22 16.24
N GLU A 138 -47.57 30.46 17.24
CA GLU A 138 -47.88 29.03 17.38
C GLU A 138 -49.39 28.80 17.59
N THR A 139 -50.01 29.58 18.48
CA THR A 139 -51.45 29.49 18.76
C THR A 139 -52.27 29.91 17.56
N THR A 140 -51.87 30.98 16.88
CA THR A 140 -52.50 31.49 15.66
C THR A 140 -52.45 30.44 14.55
N TYR A 141 -51.29 29.82 14.31
CA TYR A 141 -51.17 28.75 13.33
C TYR A 141 -52.02 27.51 13.69
N ARG A 142 -52.10 27.14 14.98
CA ARG A 142 -52.93 26.02 15.44
C ARG A 142 -54.43 26.28 15.25
N ALA A 143 -54.87 27.53 15.31
CA ALA A 143 -56.27 27.91 15.17
C ALA A 143 -56.74 28.01 13.70
N LEU A 144 -55.83 27.95 12.71
CA LEU A 144 -56.19 28.07 11.30
C LEU A 144 -56.87 26.79 10.76
N PRO A 145 -58.00 26.93 10.04
CA PRO A 145 -58.69 25.80 9.42
C PRO A 145 -57.86 25.20 8.27
N GLY A 146 -57.90 23.88 8.11
CA GLY A 146 -57.19 23.19 7.03
C GLY A 146 -55.74 22.80 7.33
N ARG A 147 -55.20 23.17 8.51
CA ARG A 147 -53.85 22.80 8.97
C ARG A 147 -53.56 21.29 8.87
N GLU A 148 -54.44 20.47 9.45
CA GLU A 148 -54.20 19.02 9.51
C GLU A 148 -54.18 18.36 8.12
N ALA A 149 -54.97 18.88 7.19
CA ALA A 149 -54.99 18.38 5.81
C ALA A 149 -53.73 18.82 5.05
N PHE A 150 -53.24 20.03 5.31
CA PHE A 150 -52.00 20.54 4.75
C PHE A 150 -50.78 19.74 5.27
N GLU A 151 -50.68 19.53 6.58
CA GLU A 151 -49.59 18.74 7.19
C GLU A 151 -49.60 17.27 6.76
N ARG A 152 -50.77 16.68 6.52
CA ARG A 152 -50.88 15.32 5.97
C ARG A 152 -50.36 15.23 4.53
N ARG A 153 -50.79 16.15 3.66
CA ARG A 153 -50.33 16.17 2.25
C ARG A 153 -48.82 16.36 2.14
N GLU A 154 -48.25 17.23 2.97
CA GLU A 154 -46.81 17.47 2.97
C GLU A 154 -46.01 16.25 3.45
N LYS A 155 -46.50 15.53 4.46
CA LYS A 155 -45.91 14.26 4.91
C LYS A 155 -45.99 13.19 3.83
N GLU A 156 -47.15 13.03 3.19
CA GLU A 156 -47.34 12.10 2.08
C GLU A 156 -46.41 12.42 0.90
N GLU A 157 -46.24 13.71 0.55
CA GLU A 157 -45.31 14.13 -0.51
C GLU A 157 -43.84 13.91 -0.13
N ALA A 158 -43.48 14.13 1.13
CA ALA A 158 -42.12 13.87 1.64
C ALA A 158 -41.80 12.37 1.65
N GLU A 159 -42.72 11.52 2.11
CA GLU A 159 -42.58 10.07 2.08
C GLU A 159 -42.45 9.54 0.64
N LEU A 160 -43.22 10.10 -0.30
CA LEU A 160 -43.11 9.75 -1.72
C LEU A 160 -41.73 10.12 -2.29
N LYS A 161 -41.24 11.33 -2.02
CA LYS A 161 -39.89 11.76 -2.44
C LYS A 161 -38.80 10.87 -1.84
N GLU A 162 -38.90 10.51 -0.57
CA GLU A 162 -37.95 9.62 0.09
C GLU A 162 -37.95 8.22 -0.56
N GLN A 163 -39.13 7.69 -0.88
CA GLN A 163 -39.26 6.41 -1.59
C GLN A 163 -38.66 6.46 -3.00
N GLU A 164 -38.90 7.55 -3.75
CA GLU A 164 -38.31 7.76 -5.08
C GLU A 164 -36.78 7.86 -5.03
N GLU A 165 -36.23 8.62 -4.07
CA GLU A 165 -34.79 8.73 -3.86
C GLU A 165 -34.16 7.39 -3.44
N ALA A 166 -34.82 6.64 -2.54
CA ALA A 166 -34.37 5.32 -2.11
C ALA A 166 -34.38 4.32 -3.27
N ALA A 167 -35.41 4.34 -4.11
CA ALA A 167 -35.50 3.53 -5.31
C ALA A 167 -34.40 3.88 -6.33
N LEU A 168 -34.14 5.17 -6.54
CA LEU A 168 -33.05 5.62 -7.42
C LEU A 168 -31.68 5.18 -6.89
N ARG A 169 -31.41 5.34 -5.59
CA ARG A 169 -30.17 4.86 -4.94
C ARG A 169 -29.99 3.36 -5.13
N LYS A 170 -31.05 2.57 -4.92
CA LYS A 170 -31.02 1.12 -5.12
C LYS A 170 -30.74 0.76 -6.59
N ALA A 171 -31.39 1.43 -7.54
CA ALA A 171 -31.17 1.19 -8.97
C ALA A 171 -29.73 1.54 -9.40
N LEU A 172 -29.18 2.65 -8.91
CA LEU A 172 -27.78 3.03 -9.15
C LEU A 172 -26.81 2.02 -8.56
N TYR A 173 -27.07 1.55 -7.33
CA TYR A 173 -26.27 0.50 -6.70
C TYR A 173 -26.30 -0.80 -7.52
N GLU A 174 -27.47 -1.28 -7.91
CA GLU A 174 -27.59 -2.50 -8.74
C GLU A 174 -26.91 -2.35 -10.10
N LYS A 175 -27.00 -1.17 -10.74
CA LYS A 175 -26.29 -0.89 -11.99
C LYS A 175 -24.78 -0.91 -11.80
N SER A 176 -24.28 -0.33 -10.71
CA SER A 176 -22.85 -0.36 -10.38
C SER A 176 -22.36 -1.79 -10.10
N LEU A 177 -23.14 -2.60 -9.38
CA LEU A 177 -22.83 -3.98 -9.07
C LEU A 177 -22.75 -4.84 -10.33
N LYS A 178 -23.70 -4.68 -11.26
CA LYS A 178 -23.69 -5.38 -12.56
C LYS A 178 -22.45 -5.00 -13.39
N ARG A 179 -22.07 -3.72 -13.40
CA ARG A 179 -20.87 -3.26 -14.09
C ARG A 179 -19.60 -3.85 -13.47
N ASN A 180 -19.49 -3.87 -12.14
CA ASN A 180 -18.33 -4.43 -11.45
C ASN A 180 -18.22 -5.95 -11.67
N ARG A 181 -19.33 -6.68 -11.65
CA ARG A 181 -19.34 -8.13 -11.97
C ARG A 181 -18.90 -8.40 -13.40
N ALA A 182 -19.39 -7.64 -14.38
CA ALA A 182 -18.98 -7.81 -15.77
C ALA A 182 -17.47 -7.56 -15.97
N VAL A 183 -16.92 -6.54 -15.31
CA VAL A 183 -15.47 -6.26 -15.35
C VAL A 183 -14.68 -7.38 -14.68
N GLU A 184 -15.13 -7.90 -13.55
CA GLU A 184 -14.48 -9.02 -12.85
C GLU A 184 -14.52 -10.30 -13.70
N GLU A 185 -15.67 -10.63 -14.30
CA GLU A 185 -15.81 -11.78 -15.20
C GLU A 185 -14.88 -11.68 -16.41
N GLN A 186 -14.76 -10.49 -17.01
CA GLN A 186 -13.82 -10.24 -18.10
C GLN A 186 -12.37 -10.40 -17.65
N TYR A 187 -11.99 -9.84 -16.50
CA TYR A 187 -10.66 -10.02 -15.93
C TYR A 187 -10.33 -11.50 -15.67
N GLN A 188 -11.28 -12.28 -15.13
CA GLN A 188 -11.08 -13.71 -14.90
C GLN A 188 -10.92 -14.51 -16.21
N ALA A 189 -11.62 -14.11 -17.28
CA ALA A 189 -11.45 -14.70 -18.60
C ALA A 189 -10.06 -14.37 -19.18
N ASP A 190 -9.65 -13.10 -19.09
CA ASP A 190 -8.34 -12.64 -19.56
C ASP A 190 -7.20 -13.30 -18.77
N LEU A 191 -7.35 -13.44 -17.45
CA LEU A 191 -6.38 -14.12 -16.59
C LEU A 191 -6.20 -15.59 -16.98
N LYS A 192 -7.30 -16.31 -17.26
CA LYS A 192 -7.23 -17.71 -17.74
C LYS A 192 -6.57 -17.81 -19.11
N ALA A 193 -6.89 -16.90 -20.03
CA ALA A 193 -6.27 -16.86 -21.35
C ALA A 193 -4.76 -16.58 -21.24
N TRP A 194 -4.37 -15.65 -20.38
CA TRP A 194 -2.98 -15.34 -20.08
C TRP A 194 -2.24 -16.54 -19.48
N GLN A 195 -2.81 -17.22 -18.47
CA GLN A 195 -2.21 -18.42 -17.85
C GLN A 195 -1.96 -19.52 -18.88
N ALA A 196 -2.92 -19.75 -19.79
CA ALA A 196 -2.77 -20.72 -20.87
C ALA A 196 -1.64 -20.33 -21.85
N ALA A 197 -1.60 -19.06 -22.26
CA ALA A 197 -0.58 -18.55 -23.17
C ALA A 197 0.83 -18.56 -22.53
N ALA A 198 0.94 -18.20 -21.25
CA ALA A 198 2.19 -18.24 -20.49
C ALA A 198 2.70 -19.68 -20.34
N ALA A 199 1.83 -20.63 -20.00
CA ALA A 199 2.18 -22.05 -19.92
C ALA A 199 2.63 -22.61 -21.28
N GLN A 200 1.95 -22.22 -22.37
CA GLN A 200 2.33 -22.61 -23.71
C GLN A 200 3.70 -22.05 -24.10
N ALA A 201 3.96 -20.76 -23.86
CA ALA A 201 5.25 -20.14 -24.12
C ALA A 201 6.38 -20.80 -23.32
N GLN A 202 6.13 -21.11 -22.04
CA GLN A 202 7.11 -21.81 -21.20
C GLN A 202 7.39 -23.24 -21.68
N SER A 203 6.36 -23.97 -22.13
CA SER A 203 6.53 -25.29 -22.74
C SER A 203 7.31 -25.24 -24.05
N GLN A 204 7.12 -24.20 -24.87
CA GLN A 204 7.87 -24.01 -26.12
C GLN A 204 9.33 -23.65 -25.84
N ARG A 205 9.59 -22.82 -24.82
CA ARG A 205 10.95 -22.50 -24.36
C ARG A 205 11.69 -23.75 -23.91
N SER A 206 11.09 -24.56 -23.04
CA SER A 206 11.75 -25.78 -22.53
C SER A 206 12.00 -26.81 -23.64
N ALA A 207 11.05 -26.97 -24.57
CA ALA A 207 11.24 -27.83 -25.75
C ALA A 207 12.40 -27.34 -26.64
N MET A 208 12.44 -26.04 -26.94
CA MET A 208 13.53 -25.45 -27.73
C MET A 208 14.90 -25.61 -27.06
N LEU A 209 14.98 -25.40 -25.74
CA LEU A 209 16.23 -25.60 -24.99
C LEU A 209 16.68 -27.07 -25.02
N SER A 210 15.75 -28.00 -24.79
CA SER A 210 16.02 -29.43 -24.86
C SER A 210 16.50 -29.86 -26.26
N ASP A 211 15.87 -29.37 -27.32
CA ASP A 211 16.24 -29.70 -28.70
C ASP A 211 17.63 -29.13 -29.06
N LEU A 212 17.93 -27.90 -28.63
CA LEU A 212 19.24 -27.28 -28.83
C LEU A 212 20.34 -28.02 -28.06
N GLU A 213 20.10 -28.38 -26.81
CA GLU A 213 21.02 -29.17 -25.98
C GLU A 213 21.29 -30.54 -26.60
N ALA A 214 20.23 -31.25 -27.03
CA ALA A 214 20.35 -32.56 -27.67
C ALA A 214 21.09 -32.49 -29.02
N ALA A 215 20.80 -31.48 -29.85
CA ALA A 215 21.45 -31.28 -31.14
C ALA A 215 22.94 -30.97 -30.99
N GLU A 216 23.30 -30.08 -30.07
CA GLU A 216 24.70 -29.71 -29.84
C GLU A 216 25.49 -30.87 -29.21
N ARG A 217 24.88 -31.60 -28.26
CA ARG A 217 25.49 -32.81 -27.68
C ARG A 217 25.79 -33.84 -28.76
N LYS A 218 24.82 -34.15 -29.62
CA LYS A 218 24.99 -35.11 -30.72
C LYS A 218 26.09 -34.66 -31.69
N ARG A 219 26.17 -33.35 -31.99
CA ARG A 219 27.21 -32.78 -32.84
C ARG A 219 28.61 -32.93 -32.23
N LEU A 220 28.76 -32.65 -30.93
CA LEU A 220 30.04 -32.75 -30.22
C LEU A 220 30.49 -34.21 -30.06
N GLU A 221 29.56 -35.12 -29.73
CA GLU A 221 29.83 -36.56 -29.64
C GLU A 221 30.25 -37.12 -31.00
N ALA A 222 29.57 -36.75 -32.09
CA ALA A 222 29.94 -37.15 -33.45
C ALA A 222 31.33 -36.63 -33.85
N ALA A 223 31.63 -35.36 -33.57
CA ALA A 223 32.94 -34.77 -33.90
C ALA A 223 34.09 -35.46 -33.13
N SER A 224 33.90 -35.79 -31.85
CA SER A 224 34.88 -36.54 -31.05
C SER A 224 35.04 -37.97 -31.56
N HIS A 225 33.93 -38.62 -31.95
CA HIS A 225 33.95 -39.95 -32.56
C HIS A 225 34.73 -39.97 -33.88
N ASP A 226 34.47 -39.02 -34.77
CA ASP A 226 35.14 -38.92 -36.08
C ASP A 226 36.65 -38.68 -35.92
N THR A 227 37.03 -37.80 -34.99
CA THR A 227 38.45 -37.51 -34.69
C THR A 227 39.15 -38.77 -34.17
N PHE A 228 38.50 -39.52 -33.28
CA PHE A 228 39.03 -40.79 -32.79
C PHE A 228 39.14 -41.83 -33.92
N GLN A 229 38.12 -41.97 -34.79
CA GLN A 229 38.13 -42.93 -35.90
C GLN A 229 39.27 -42.67 -36.88
N ILE A 230 39.52 -41.41 -37.24
CA ILE A 230 40.63 -41.03 -38.12
C ILE A 230 41.97 -41.40 -37.47
N ALA A 231 42.17 -41.05 -36.20
CA ALA A 231 43.41 -41.34 -35.49
C ALA A 231 43.62 -42.86 -35.28
N SER A 232 42.56 -43.60 -34.92
CA SER A 232 42.65 -45.05 -34.73
C SER A 232 42.93 -45.77 -36.04
N ALA A 233 42.30 -45.36 -37.14
CA ALA A 233 42.55 -45.95 -38.46
C ALA A 233 44.00 -45.75 -38.92
N GLN A 234 44.57 -44.56 -38.68
CA GLN A 234 45.98 -44.29 -38.97
C GLN A 234 46.91 -45.19 -38.13
N ILE A 235 46.67 -45.29 -36.83
CA ILE A 235 47.47 -46.12 -35.92
C ILE A 235 47.32 -47.61 -36.26
N GLU A 236 46.12 -48.07 -36.62
CA GLU A 236 45.89 -49.46 -37.03
C GLU A 236 46.59 -49.79 -38.35
N ALA A 237 46.62 -48.87 -39.31
CA ALA A 237 47.39 -49.02 -40.54
C ALA A 237 48.90 -49.13 -40.25
N GLU A 238 49.44 -48.27 -39.36
CA GLU A 238 50.84 -48.38 -38.90
C GLU A 238 51.13 -49.74 -38.25
N LYS A 239 50.23 -50.23 -37.39
CA LYS A 239 50.35 -51.56 -36.77
C LYS A 239 50.36 -52.68 -37.80
N GLN A 240 49.51 -52.61 -38.84
CA GLN A 240 49.52 -53.62 -39.91
C GLN A 240 50.83 -53.61 -40.68
N ASN A 241 51.37 -52.44 -41.00
CA ASN A 241 52.68 -52.30 -41.65
C ASN A 241 53.81 -52.89 -40.77
N PHE A 242 53.84 -52.57 -39.47
CA PHE A 242 54.84 -53.14 -38.56
C PHE A 242 54.71 -54.66 -38.41
N ARG A 243 53.49 -55.22 -38.44
CA ARG A 243 53.27 -56.68 -38.43
C ARG A 243 53.78 -57.34 -39.71
N ALA A 244 53.55 -56.73 -40.86
CA ALA A 244 54.07 -57.21 -42.15
C ALA A 244 55.60 -57.20 -42.17
N ASP A 245 56.22 -56.08 -41.76
CA ASP A 245 57.67 -55.94 -41.64
C ASP A 245 58.28 -56.96 -40.66
N LEU A 246 57.59 -57.24 -39.55
CA LEU A 246 58.02 -58.22 -38.55
C LEU A 246 57.96 -59.65 -39.10
N ALA A 247 56.88 -60.00 -39.80
CA ALA A 247 56.77 -61.29 -40.47
C ALA A 247 57.86 -61.48 -41.53
N GLN A 248 58.16 -60.43 -42.31
CA GLN A 248 59.25 -60.46 -43.29
C GLN A 248 60.62 -60.61 -42.61
N ALA A 249 60.90 -59.85 -41.55
CA ALA A 249 62.15 -59.94 -40.80
C ALA A 249 62.34 -61.33 -40.15
N GLN A 250 61.27 -61.94 -39.64
CA GLN A 250 61.28 -63.32 -39.11
C GLN A 250 61.54 -64.36 -40.20
N ALA A 251 60.91 -64.21 -41.38
CA ALA A 251 61.15 -65.09 -42.52
C ALA A 251 62.60 -64.99 -43.01
N SER A 252 63.13 -63.77 -43.14
CA SER A 252 64.54 -63.54 -43.50
C SER A 252 65.49 -64.14 -42.46
N LEU A 253 65.25 -63.95 -41.15
CA LEU A 253 66.05 -64.57 -40.10
C LEU A 253 66.04 -66.12 -40.18
N SER A 254 64.87 -66.71 -40.46
CA SER A 254 64.69 -68.16 -40.55
C SER A 254 65.35 -68.77 -41.79
N SER A 255 65.49 -68.00 -42.87
CA SER A 255 66.14 -68.43 -44.12
C SER A 255 67.67 -68.42 -44.07
N LEU A 256 68.29 -67.85 -43.04
CA LEU A 256 69.75 -67.71 -42.94
C LEU A 256 70.44 -69.00 -42.47
N GLY A 257 71.51 -69.38 -43.17
CA GLY A 257 72.31 -70.57 -42.88
C GLY A 257 73.08 -70.51 -41.56
N LEU A 258 73.70 -71.62 -41.16
CA LEU A 258 74.33 -71.79 -39.84
C LEU A 258 75.50 -70.81 -39.57
N LEU A 259 76.19 -70.33 -40.62
CA LEU A 259 77.43 -69.54 -40.51
C LEU A 259 77.26 -68.01 -40.68
N GLN A 260 76.04 -67.50 -40.91
CA GLN A 260 75.75 -66.07 -41.13
C GLN A 260 75.46 -65.30 -39.82
N PHE A 261 76.39 -65.33 -38.87
CA PHE A 261 76.18 -64.77 -37.52
C PHE A 261 75.91 -63.26 -37.51
N GLY A 262 76.63 -62.48 -38.31
CA GLY A 262 76.46 -61.01 -38.36
C GLY A 262 75.08 -60.58 -38.89
N GLU A 263 74.54 -61.30 -39.87
CA GLU A 263 73.19 -61.05 -40.41
C GLU A 263 72.11 -61.48 -39.43
N LYS A 264 72.30 -62.62 -38.74
CA LYS A 264 71.38 -63.08 -37.68
C LYS A 264 71.27 -62.07 -36.53
N ILE A 265 72.39 -61.47 -36.09
CA ILE A 265 72.37 -60.41 -35.06
C ILE A 265 71.60 -59.19 -35.57
N ARG A 266 71.82 -58.79 -36.82
CA ARG A 266 71.15 -57.63 -37.43
C ARG A 266 69.63 -57.81 -37.51
N TRP A 267 69.16 -58.98 -37.94
CA TRP A 267 67.73 -59.28 -38.02
C TRP A 267 67.08 -59.46 -36.64
N LYS A 268 67.77 -60.06 -35.66
CA LYS A 268 67.28 -60.12 -34.27
C LYS A 268 67.07 -58.72 -33.69
N LYS A 269 68.04 -57.82 -33.87
CA LYS A 269 67.91 -56.42 -33.45
C LYS A 269 66.75 -55.71 -34.16
N LYS A 270 66.51 -56.02 -35.45
CA LYS A 270 65.38 -55.46 -36.20
C LYS A 270 64.03 -55.95 -35.68
N ILE A 271 63.93 -57.22 -35.29
CA ILE A 271 62.72 -57.81 -34.70
C ILE A 271 62.43 -57.17 -33.33
N GLU A 272 63.45 -56.97 -32.49
CA GLU A 272 63.31 -56.26 -31.21
C GLU A 272 62.81 -54.82 -31.41
N GLU A 273 63.38 -54.10 -32.38
CA GLU A 273 62.94 -52.74 -32.74
C GLU A 273 61.47 -52.72 -33.21
N LEU A 274 61.06 -53.67 -34.05
CA LEU A 274 59.69 -53.77 -34.55
C LEU A 274 58.68 -54.14 -33.44
N ASN A 275 59.07 -55.02 -32.52
CA ASN A 275 58.26 -55.33 -31.34
C ASN A 275 58.08 -54.10 -30.43
N LEU A 276 59.13 -53.29 -30.25
CA LEU A 276 59.04 -52.03 -29.51
C LEU A 276 58.07 -51.05 -30.18
N ARG A 277 58.19 -50.85 -31.51
CA ARG A 277 57.27 -49.97 -32.27
C ARG A 277 55.82 -50.44 -32.24
N LEU A 278 55.58 -51.76 -32.22
CA LEU A 278 54.25 -52.32 -32.04
C LEU A 278 53.66 -52.00 -30.66
N ALA A 279 54.45 -52.11 -29.60
CA ALA A 279 54.05 -51.74 -28.25
C ALA A 279 53.78 -50.23 -28.12
N GLU A 280 54.61 -49.38 -28.75
CA GLU A 280 54.40 -47.93 -28.81
C GLU A 280 53.10 -47.58 -29.55
N ALA A 281 52.79 -48.25 -30.68
CA ALA A 281 51.55 -48.04 -31.41
C ALA A 281 50.32 -48.46 -30.58
N GLU A 282 50.43 -49.52 -29.77
CA GLU A 282 49.38 -49.91 -28.82
C GLU A 282 49.15 -48.87 -27.72
N GLN A 283 50.22 -48.30 -27.18
CA GLN A 283 50.12 -47.20 -26.22
C GLN A 283 49.50 -45.95 -26.85
N LYS A 284 49.84 -45.61 -28.10
CA LYS A 284 49.21 -44.49 -28.82
C LYS A 284 47.70 -44.70 -29.00
N LEU A 285 47.26 -45.92 -29.31
CA LEU A 285 45.84 -46.25 -29.46
C LEU A 285 45.10 -46.11 -28.11
N LEU A 286 45.72 -46.57 -27.02
CA LEU A 286 45.18 -46.38 -25.67
C LEU A 286 45.09 -44.89 -25.29
N ALA A 287 46.12 -44.10 -25.61
CA ALA A 287 46.13 -42.66 -25.39
C ALA A 287 45.01 -41.97 -26.18
N ALA A 288 44.80 -42.34 -27.45
CA ALA A 288 43.71 -41.81 -28.27
C ALA A 288 42.32 -42.12 -27.69
N ARG A 289 42.12 -43.32 -27.11
CA ARG A 289 40.88 -43.67 -26.39
C ARG A 289 40.68 -42.81 -25.14
N ASN A 290 41.74 -42.62 -24.36
CA ASN A 290 41.68 -41.78 -23.16
C ASN A 290 41.35 -40.32 -23.49
N ILE A 291 41.90 -39.78 -24.58
CA ILE A 291 41.59 -38.42 -25.06
C ILE A 291 40.12 -38.32 -25.44
N ARG A 292 39.58 -39.27 -26.21
CA ARG A 292 38.15 -39.31 -26.56
C ARG A 292 37.26 -39.35 -25.31
N ASP A 293 37.60 -40.17 -24.33
CA ASP A 293 36.81 -40.29 -23.09
C ASP A 293 36.92 -39.05 -22.19
N GLN A 294 38.02 -38.29 -22.28
CA GLN A 294 38.15 -36.97 -21.65
C GLN A 294 37.33 -35.92 -22.39
N GLU A 295 37.34 -35.93 -23.73
CA GLU A 295 36.53 -35.03 -24.54
C GLU A 295 35.04 -35.23 -24.27
N ILE A 296 34.55 -36.48 -24.25
CA ILE A 296 33.16 -36.82 -23.92
C ILE A 296 32.78 -36.28 -22.54
N ARG A 297 33.66 -36.41 -21.54
CA ARG A 297 33.44 -35.86 -20.19
C ARG A 297 33.39 -34.33 -20.19
N SER A 298 34.14 -33.67 -21.07
CA SER A 298 34.15 -32.20 -21.20
C SER A 298 32.92 -31.63 -21.93
N ILE A 299 32.15 -32.45 -22.64
CA ILE A 299 30.98 -32.00 -23.42
C ILE A 299 29.95 -31.30 -22.53
N ALA A 300 29.68 -31.83 -21.32
CA ALA A 300 28.72 -31.24 -20.39
C ALA A 300 29.08 -29.78 -20.04
N SER A 301 30.35 -29.51 -19.72
CA SER A 301 30.83 -28.16 -19.42
C SER A 301 30.72 -27.21 -20.63
N ARG A 302 30.96 -27.72 -21.85
CA ARG A 302 30.81 -26.93 -23.08
C ARG A 302 29.35 -26.58 -23.38
N ILE A 303 28.41 -27.46 -23.01
CA ILE A 303 26.97 -27.23 -23.11
C ILE A 303 26.54 -26.17 -22.08
N GLU A 304 26.99 -26.28 -20.83
CA GLU A 304 26.72 -25.28 -19.78
C GLU A 304 27.14 -23.87 -20.19
N GLN A 305 28.32 -23.72 -20.82
CA GLN A 305 28.80 -22.43 -21.33
C GLN A 305 27.87 -21.79 -22.37
N LYS A 306 27.14 -22.59 -23.15
CA LYS A 306 26.18 -22.12 -24.17
C LYS A 306 24.76 -21.94 -23.63
N GLN A 307 24.46 -22.50 -22.45
CA GLN A 307 23.11 -22.53 -21.90
C GLN A 307 22.51 -21.14 -21.69
N ALA A 308 23.29 -20.18 -21.18
CA ALA A 308 22.83 -18.80 -21.02
C ALA A 308 22.45 -18.13 -22.36
N GLN A 309 23.20 -18.42 -23.44
CA GLN A 309 22.89 -17.88 -24.77
C GLN A 309 21.61 -18.49 -25.35
N TRP A 310 21.40 -19.80 -25.13
CA TRP A 310 20.18 -20.48 -25.55
C TRP A 310 18.96 -20.02 -24.75
N GLN A 311 19.11 -19.81 -23.44
CA GLN A 311 18.06 -19.23 -22.58
C GLN A 311 17.63 -17.87 -23.12
N HIS A 312 18.59 -16.96 -23.37
CA HIS A 312 18.29 -15.65 -23.93
C HIS A 312 17.60 -15.74 -25.31
N SER A 313 18.04 -16.68 -26.16
CA SER A 313 17.43 -16.89 -27.48
C SER A 313 16.01 -17.44 -27.39
N ALA A 314 15.74 -18.36 -26.45
CA ALA A 314 14.42 -18.93 -26.21
C ALA A 314 13.45 -17.90 -25.63
N GLU A 315 13.94 -17.03 -24.73
CA GLU A 315 13.15 -15.93 -24.17
C GLU A 315 12.70 -14.94 -25.25
N LYS A 316 13.59 -14.62 -26.19
CA LYS A 316 13.32 -13.74 -27.33
C LYS A 316 12.38 -14.37 -28.35
N ALA A 317 12.51 -15.66 -28.62
CA ALA A 317 11.67 -16.38 -29.59
C ALA A 317 10.23 -16.56 -29.08
N TYR A 318 10.07 -16.81 -27.78
CA TYR A 318 8.78 -17.09 -27.16
C TYR A 318 8.58 -16.18 -25.94
N PRO A 319 8.28 -14.88 -26.11
CA PRO A 319 8.03 -13.98 -24.99
C PRO A 319 6.79 -14.42 -24.20
N ILE A 320 6.87 -14.37 -22.86
CA ILE A 320 5.70 -14.59 -22.00
C ILE A 320 4.85 -13.31 -22.08
N PRO A 321 3.54 -13.41 -22.40
CA PRO A 321 2.66 -12.25 -22.46
C PRO A 321 2.54 -11.56 -21.10
N GLU A 322 2.23 -10.27 -21.09
CA GLU A 322 2.03 -9.52 -19.85
C GLU A 322 0.77 -9.96 -19.11
N GLU A 323 0.89 -10.12 -17.80
CA GLU A 323 -0.25 -10.45 -16.94
C GLU A 323 -1.27 -9.30 -16.92
N PRO A 324 -2.57 -9.59 -17.08
CA PRO A 324 -3.61 -8.56 -17.06
C PRO A 324 -3.68 -7.85 -15.70
N CYS A 325 -3.97 -6.56 -15.71
CA CYS A 325 -4.08 -5.75 -14.50
C CYS A 325 -5.41 -6.04 -13.76
N PRO A 326 -5.39 -6.25 -12.43
CA PRO A 326 -6.60 -6.44 -11.65
C PRO A 326 -7.54 -5.23 -11.68
N PRO A 327 -8.87 -5.44 -11.64
CA PRO A 327 -9.81 -4.34 -11.60
C PRO A 327 -9.65 -3.51 -10.31
N GLY A 328 -9.64 -2.19 -10.47
CA GLY A 328 -9.44 -1.25 -9.36
C GLY A 328 -7.98 -0.93 -9.03
N MET A 329 -7.00 -1.54 -9.70
CA MET A 329 -5.59 -1.12 -9.65
C MET A 329 -5.20 -0.38 -10.92
N THR A 330 -4.34 0.64 -10.79
CA THR A 330 -3.69 1.23 -11.96
C THR A 330 -2.55 0.34 -12.44
N PRO A 331 -2.18 0.38 -13.74
CA PRO A 331 -1.04 -0.38 -14.25
C PRO A 331 0.25 -0.13 -13.44
N GLN A 332 0.46 1.12 -13.01
CA GLN A 332 1.62 1.51 -12.21
C GLN A 332 1.59 0.93 -10.78
N GLN A 333 0.41 0.81 -10.16
CA GLN A 333 0.26 0.14 -8.86
C GLN A 333 0.53 -1.36 -8.99
N PHE A 334 0.08 -1.97 -10.09
CA PHE A 334 0.30 -3.38 -10.38
C PHE A 334 1.78 -3.69 -10.65
N GLU A 335 2.47 -2.87 -11.44
CA GLU A 335 3.92 -2.96 -11.61
C GLU A 335 4.67 -2.81 -10.27
N ASN A 336 4.29 -1.81 -9.45
CA ASN A 336 4.89 -1.65 -8.12
C ASN A 336 4.70 -2.90 -7.26
N ARG A 337 3.52 -3.54 -7.32
CA ARG A 337 3.25 -4.79 -6.60
C ARG A 337 4.14 -5.93 -7.10
N LYS A 338 4.35 -6.06 -8.41
CA LYS A 338 5.28 -7.05 -8.98
C LYS A 338 6.71 -6.83 -8.48
N TYR A 339 7.20 -5.59 -8.47
CA TYR A 339 8.51 -5.27 -7.90
C TYR A 339 8.58 -5.57 -6.40
N GLN A 340 7.53 -5.25 -5.65
CA GLN A 340 7.44 -5.55 -4.21
C GLN A 340 7.48 -7.05 -3.93
N ASP A 341 6.71 -7.85 -4.66
CA ASP A 341 6.70 -9.31 -4.49
C ASP A 341 8.04 -9.94 -4.90
N ALA A 342 8.71 -9.44 -5.95
CA ALA A 342 10.06 -9.86 -6.31
C ALA A 342 11.09 -9.52 -5.23
N ILE A 343 11.05 -8.29 -4.68
CA ILE A 343 11.90 -7.88 -3.56
C ILE A 343 11.67 -8.80 -2.35
N TYR A 344 10.42 -9.06 -2.00
CA TYR A 344 10.08 -9.93 -0.87
C TYR A 344 10.58 -11.36 -1.07
N GLN A 345 10.43 -11.93 -2.28
CA GLN A 345 10.98 -13.25 -2.60
C GLN A 345 12.51 -13.30 -2.44
N THR A 346 13.24 -12.31 -2.97
CA THR A 346 14.69 -12.23 -2.80
C THR A 346 15.09 -12.10 -1.33
N LEU A 347 14.38 -11.28 -0.55
CA LEU A 347 14.62 -11.11 0.89
C LEU A 347 14.20 -12.32 1.72
N SER A 348 13.34 -13.20 1.21
CA SER A 348 12.98 -14.45 1.89
C SER A 348 14.04 -15.55 1.71
N GLN A 349 14.83 -15.47 0.63
CA GLN A 349 15.91 -16.41 0.32
C GLN A 349 17.24 -16.02 0.98
N HIS A 350 17.34 -14.79 1.50
CA HIS A 350 18.55 -14.23 2.07
C HIS A 350 18.30 -13.68 3.47
N GLU A 351 19.24 -13.86 4.39
CA GLU A 351 19.04 -13.53 5.80
C GLU A 351 18.92 -12.02 6.05
N LYS A 352 19.87 -11.22 5.54
CA LYS A 352 19.87 -9.76 5.59
C LYS A 352 20.59 -9.21 4.36
N LEU A 353 20.02 -8.20 3.69
CA LEU A 353 20.61 -7.56 2.51
C LEU A 353 20.64 -6.03 2.66
N THR A 354 21.70 -5.38 2.18
CA THR A 354 21.71 -3.92 2.00
C THR A 354 20.95 -3.50 0.72
N LEU A 355 20.71 -2.21 0.52
CA LEU A 355 20.09 -1.68 -0.70
C LEU A 355 20.89 -2.03 -1.96
N GLU A 356 22.22 -1.94 -1.87
CA GLU A 356 23.13 -2.24 -2.98
C GLU A 356 23.13 -3.73 -3.31
N GLU A 357 23.19 -4.59 -2.29
CA GLU A 357 23.12 -6.04 -2.46
C GLU A 357 21.74 -6.50 -2.97
N LEU A 358 20.67 -5.80 -2.60
CA LEU A 358 19.33 -6.06 -3.11
C LEU A 358 19.25 -5.76 -4.62
N GLN A 359 19.85 -4.65 -5.08
CA GLN A 359 19.87 -4.29 -6.50
C GLN A 359 20.72 -5.26 -7.34
N GLU A 360 21.79 -5.81 -6.77
CA GLU A 360 22.60 -6.83 -7.44
C GLU A 360 21.89 -8.19 -7.51
N LYS A 361 21.21 -8.60 -6.44
CA LYS A 361 20.62 -9.95 -6.34
C LYS A 361 19.21 -10.06 -6.90
N CYS A 362 18.45 -8.97 -6.96
CA CYS A 362 17.10 -8.99 -7.50
C CYS A 362 17.09 -8.47 -8.95
N HIS A 363 17.08 -9.39 -9.91
CA HIS A 363 17.07 -9.08 -11.34
C HIS A 363 15.90 -8.17 -11.76
N ALA A 364 14.76 -8.26 -11.07
CA ALA A 364 13.58 -7.44 -11.37
C ALA A 364 13.75 -5.95 -11.03
N VAL A 365 14.65 -5.60 -10.09
CA VAL A 365 14.87 -4.20 -9.67
C VAL A 365 16.26 -3.69 -10.04
N HIS A 366 17.03 -4.46 -10.81
CA HIS A 366 18.40 -4.12 -11.20
C HIS A 366 18.48 -2.77 -11.92
N ASP A 367 17.52 -2.49 -12.80
CA ASP A 367 17.43 -1.26 -13.58
C ASP A 367 16.78 -0.08 -12.82
N LEU A 368 16.26 -0.31 -11.60
CA LEU A 368 15.59 0.73 -10.82
C LEU A 368 16.61 1.59 -10.04
N SER A 369 16.32 2.88 -9.92
CA SER A 369 17.12 3.75 -9.06
C SER A 369 16.96 3.40 -7.58
N ILE A 370 18.02 3.59 -6.79
CA ILE A 370 18.00 3.39 -5.32
C ILE A 370 16.87 4.18 -4.65
N ILE A 371 16.55 5.37 -5.16
CA ILE A 371 15.44 6.19 -4.66
C ILE A 371 14.09 5.48 -4.88
N ARG A 372 13.90 4.86 -6.06
CA ARG A 372 12.68 4.10 -6.37
C ARG A 372 12.57 2.84 -5.53
N ILE A 373 13.68 2.12 -5.33
CA ILE A 373 13.74 0.93 -4.46
C ILE A 373 13.38 1.31 -3.03
N ARG A 374 13.92 2.42 -2.49
CA ARG A 374 13.53 2.93 -1.15
C ARG A 374 12.05 3.27 -1.05
N ALA A 375 11.47 3.87 -2.10
CA ALA A 375 10.04 4.18 -2.11
C ALA A 375 9.18 2.90 -2.08
N LEU A 376 9.59 1.85 -2.80
CA LEU A 376 8.92 0.55 -2.78
C LEU A 376 9.05 -0.15 -1.42
N LEU A 377 10.23 -0.08 -0.78
CA LEU A 377 10.48 -0.64 0.55
C LEU A 377 9.63 0.07 1.63
N ARG A 378 9.50 1.40 1.57
CA ARG A 378 8.62 2.17 2.47
C ARG A 378 7.15 1.78 2.33
N GLN A 379 6.72 1.37 1.15
CA GLN A 379 5.35 0.89 0.93
C GLN A 379 5.14 -0.54 1.47
N MET A 380 6.21 -1.25 1.85
CA MET A 380 6.19 -2.62 2.38
C MET A 380 6.54 -2.70 3.87
N GLU A 381 6.35 -1.62 4.65
CA GLU A 381 6.67 -1.57 6.09
C GLU A 381 6.10 -2.76 6.89
N ASP A 382 4.92 -3.25 6.54
CA ASP A 382 4.26 -4.39 7.22
C ASP A 382 4.86 -5.77 6.85
N ARG A 383 5.69 -5.87 5.79
CA ARG A 383 6.27 -7.14 5.28
C ARG A 383 7.79 -7.25 5.47
N LEU A 384 8.45 -6.20 5.97
CA LEU A 384 9.90 -6.11 6.01
C LEU A 384 10.41 -5.71 7.38
N ILE A 385 11.51 -6.31 7.80
CA ILE A 385 12.25 -5.90 9.00
C ILE A 385 13.46 -5.08 8.53
N CYS A 386 13.53 -3.84 9.00
CA CYS A 386 14.65 -2.94 8.75
C CYS A 386 15.49 -2.81 10.03
N GLU A 387 16.76 -3.21 9.96
CA GLU A 387 17.71 -3.09 11.07
C GLU A 387 18.89 -2.20 10.67
N GLU A 388 19.28 -1.29 11.55
CA GLU A 388 20.49 -0.49 11.37
C GLU A 388 21.66 -1.13 12.12
N ILE A 389 22.68 -1.58 11.38
CA ILE A 389 23.89 -2.18 11.95
C ILE A 389 25.09 -1.38 11.45
N LYS A 390 25.83 -0.74 12.37
CA LYS A 390 27.04 0.05 12.07
C LYS A 390 26.80 1.12 10.97
N TYR A 391 25.74 1.91 11.10
CA TYR A 391 25.37 2.99 10.16
C TYR A 391 25.01 2.52 8.73
N LYS A 392 24.65 1.24 8.58
CA LYS A 392 24.12 0.65 7.34
C LYS A 392 22.75 0.04 7.60
N LEU A 393 21.82 0.26 6.68
CA LEU A 393 20.47 -0.30 6.73
C LEU A 393 20.46 -1.69 6.09
N PHE A 394 20.00 -2.67 6.85
CA PHE A 394 19.79 -4.04 6.42
C PHE A 394 18.30 -4.35 6.38
N PHE A 395 17.87 -4.99 5.31
CA PHE A 395 16.50 -5.42 5.09
C PHE A 395 16.44 -6.93 5.17
N SER A 396 15.41 -7.45 5.84
CA SER A 396 15.09 -8.88 5.88
C SER A 396 13.59 -9.06 5.69
N ALA A 397 13.19 -10.21 5.15
CA ALA A 397 11.77 -10.53 5.07
C ALA A 397 11.21 -10.72 6.49
N ALA A 398 10.11 -10.03 6.80
CA ALA A 398 9.39 -10.35 8.04
C ALA A 398 8.92 -11.82 7.94
N PRO A 399 9.06 -12.62 9.02
CA PRO A 399 8.52 -13.97 9.02
C PRO A 399 7.04 -13.90 8.68
N ALA A 400 6.59 -14.75 7.75
CA ALA A 400 5.22 -14.78 7.29
C ALA A 400 4.28 -15.14 8.45
N LYS A 401 3.84 -14.14 9.21
CA LYS A 401 2.79 -14.29 10.21
C LYS A 401 1.49 -14.49 9.45
N THR A 402 0.75 -15.53 9.80
CA THR A 402 -0.59 -15.73 9.22
C THR A 402 -1.46 -14.49 9.53
N PRO A 403 -2.46 -14.16 8.69
CA PRO A 403 -3.35 -13.03 8.96
C PRO A 403 -4.01 -13.11 10.34
N GLU A 404 -4.26 -14.34 10.82
CA GLU A 404 -4.80 -14.62 12.15
C GLU A 404 -3.80 -14.31 13.27
N GLU A 405 -2.53 -14.69 13.12
CA GLU A 405 -1.47 -14.35 14.09
C GLU A 405 -1.19 -12.84 14.13
N SER A 406 -1.16 -12.18 12.97
CA SER A 406 -1.00 -10.72 12.89
C SER A 406 -2.21 -9.99 13.49
N ALA A 407 -3.43 -10.49 13.29
CA ALA A 407 -4.63 -9.94 13.91
C ALA A 407 -4.64 -10.14 15.43
N ALA A 408 -4.23 -11.31 15.91
CA ALA A 408 -4.13 -11.62 17.34
C ALA A 408 -3.07 -10.77 18.05
N GLU A 409 -1.92 -10.58 17.42
CA GLU A 409 -0.83 -9.76 17.95
C GLU A 409 -1.17 -8.27 17.92
N ASN A 410 -1.77 -7.77 16.82
CA ASN A 410 -2.33 -6.42 16.77
C ASN A 410 -3.43 -6.23 17.83
N HIS A 411 -4.29 -7.23 18.04
CA HIS A 411 -5.30 -7.17 19.11
C HIS A 411 -4.66 -7.07 20.49
N ARG A 412 -3.60 -7.86 20.75
CA ARG A 412 -2.82 -7.82 22.00
C ARG A 412 -2.17 -6.45 22.22
N TYR A 413 -1.50 -5.89 21.22
CA TYR A 413 -0.89 -4.56 21.33
C TYR A 413 -1.94 -3.47 21.53
N ARG A 414 -3.07 -3.56 20.85
CA ARG A 414 -4.19 -2.61 21.03
C ARG A 414 -4.81 -2.72 22.43
N GLN A 415 -4.95 -3.93 22.97
CA GLN A 415 -5.38 -4.12 24.36
C GLN A 415 -4.37 -3.51 25.34
N ALA A 416 -3.07 -3.74 25.14
CA ALA A 416 -2.03 -3.18 26.00
C ALA A 416 -2.02 -1.65 25.98
N ILE A 417 -2.12 -1.03 24.79
CA ILE A 417 -2.25 0.43 24.63
C ILE A 417 -3.49 0.95 25.37
N TYR A 418 -4.63 0.29 25.19
CA TYR A 418 -5.88 0.72 25.84
C TYR A 418 -5.81 0.61 27.38
N VAL A 419 -5.25 -0.49 27.90
CA VAL A 419 -5.04 -0.70 29.35
C VAL A 419 -4.06 0.32 29.92
N TYR A 420 -2.99 0.62 29.18
CA TYR A 420 -2.03 1.65 29.57
C TYR A 420 -2.69 3.03 29.66
N ILE A 421 -3.44 3.44 28.63
CA ILE A 421 -4.18 4.72 28.63
C ILE A 421 -5.22 4.76 29.75
N LEU A 422 -5.91 3.65 30.05
CA LEU A 422 -6.80 3.54 31.21
C LEU A 422 -6.09 3.75 32.54
N SER A 423 -4.85 3.24 32.67
CA SER A 423 -4.08 3.36 33.91
C SER A 423 -3.51 4.76 34.14
N VAL A 424 -3.15 5.46 33.06
CA VAL A 424 -2.53 6.80 33.10
C VAL A 424 -3.57 7.92 32.99
N GLY A 425 -4.76 7.65 32.47
CA GLY A 425 -5.87 8.59 32.30
C GLY A 425 -5.76 9.46 31.05
N CYS A 426 -4.57 9.99 30.74
CA CYS A 426 -4.32 10.72 29.50
C CYS A 426 -2.84 10.64 29.08
N CYS A 427 -2.55 10.42 27.80
CA CYS A 427 -1.17 10.40 27.30
C CYS A 427 -1.06 10.63 25.78
N THR A 428 0.13 11.01 25.31
CA THR A 428 0.44 11.12 23.87
C THR A 428 0.89 9.77 23.29
N VAL A 429 0.89 9.67 21.96
CA VAL A 429 1.48 8.51 21.25
C VAL A 429 2.97 8.32 21.61
N SER A 430 3.70 9.40 21.81
CA SER A 430 5.11 9.34 22.23
C SER A 430 5.25 8.75 23.63
N ASP A 431 4.36 9.10 24.56
CA ASP A 431 4.37 8.55 25.92
C ASP A 431 4.05 7.05 25.91
N ILE A 432 3.08 6.63 25.10
CA ILE A 432 2.74 5.21 24.92
C ILE A 432 3.94 4.46 24.35
N SER A 433 4.58 5.00 23.31
CA SER A 433 5.74 4.37 22.66
C SER A 433 6.95 4.23 23.59
N ASN A 434 7.10 5.13 24.57
CA ASN A 434 8.26 5.17 25.45
C ASN A 434 8.04 4.47 26.79
N ASN A 435 6.80 4.30 27.23
CA ASN A 435 6.49 3.85 28.59
C ASN A 435 5.62 2.59 28.67
N CYS A 436 4.93 2.19 27.59
CA CYS A 436 4.13 0.97 27.60
C CYS A 436 4.99 -0.24 27.21
N THR A 437 5.35 -1.05 28.20
CA THR A 437 6.30 -2.18 28.10
C THR A 437 6.00 -3.16 26.97
N ASP A 438 4.73 -3.41 26.68
CA ASP A 438 4.31 -4.36 25.65
C ASP A 438 4.45 -3.82 24.22
N VAL A 439 4.65 -2.51 24.03
CA VAL A 439 4.79 -1.87 22.70
C VAL A 439 6.12 -1.12 22.52
N LEU A 440 7.04 -1.20 23.49
CA LEU A 440 8.38 -0.59 23.41
C LEU A 440 9.20 -1.04 22.19
N THR A 441 8.94 -2.24 21.69
CA THR A 441 9.64 -2.81 20.54
C THR A 441 9.04 -2.36 19.20
N LEU A 442 7.93 -1.62 19.20
CA LEU A 442 7.27 -1.16 17.97
C LEU A 442 7.76 0.23 17.55
N PRO A 443 7.86 0.51 16.24
CA PRO A 443 8.05 1.86 15.74
C PRO A 443 6.90 2.78 16.15
N ILE A 444 7.21 4.04 16.50
CA ILE A 444 6.22 5.04 16.94
C ILE A 444 5.06 5.24 15.93
N GLN A 445 5.32 5.05 14.63
CA GLN A 445 4.31 5.11 13.57
C GLN A 445 3.29 3.96 13.67
N GLN A 446 3.74 2.77 14.04
CA GLN A 446 2.88 1.61 14.25
C GLN A 446 2.06 1.78 15.54
N VAL A 447 2.67 2.29 16.61
CA VAL A 447 1.96 2.66 17.85
C VAL A 447 0.89 3.72 17.54
N SER A 448 1.21 4.72 16.72
CA SER A 448 0.26 5.73 16.25
C SER A 448 -0.92 5.11 15.50
N LYS A 449 -0.66 4.26 14.51
CA LYS A 449 -1.68 3.56 13.71
C LYS A 449 -2.64 2.76 14.61
N LEU A 450 -2.11 2.00 15.56
CA LEU A 450 -2.91 1.17 16.49
C LEU A 450 -3.72 2.03 17.47
N THR A 451 -3.17 3.16 17.93
CA THR A 451 -3.87 4.12 18.81
C THR A 451 -5.01 4.81 18.07
N PHE A 452 -4.80 5.22 16.81
CA PHE A 452 -5.85 5.81 15.98
C PHE A 452 -6.93 4.80 15.59
N GLN A 453 -6.61 3.51 15.44
CA GLN A 453 -7.63 2.48 15.26
C GLN A 453 -8.54 2.34 16.48
N LEU A 454 -8.00 2.44 17.70
CA LEU A 454 -8.79 2.45 18.93
C LEU A 454 -9.68 3.70 19.05
N TYR A 455 -9.18 4.86 18.61
CA TYR A 455 -9.97 6.09 18.49
C TYR A 455 -11.13 5.94 17.49
N ASN A 456 -10.86 5.40 16.29
CA ASN A 456 -11.88 5.20 15.27
C ASN A 456 -12.95 4.18 15.68
N GLU A 457 -12.61 3.22 16.55
CA GLU A 457 -13.55 2.29 17.17
C GLU A 457 -14.35 2.91 18.33
N GLY A 458 -14.14 4.20 18.64
CA GLY A 458 -14.82 4.91 19.73
C GLY A 458 -14.34 4.53 21.13
N LYS A 459 -13.28 3.75 21.26
CA LYS A 459 -12.71 3.33 22.56
C LYS A 459 -11.85 4.41 23.18
N LEU A 460 -11.33 5.34 22.39
CA LEU A 460 -10.52 6.48 22.84
C LEU A 460 -11.13 7.79 22.34
N HIS A 461 -10.98 8.85 23.12
CA HIS A 461 -11.19 10.22 22.68
C HIS A 461 -9.84 10.91 22.49
N ARG A 462 -9.79 11.83 21.53
CA ARG A 462 -8.60 12.64 21.23
C ARG A 462 -8.94 14.12 21.41
N THR A 463 -8.13 14.84 22.16
CA THR A 463 -8.24 16.30 22.28
C THR A 463 -7.42 17.01 21.21
N ALA A 464 -7.70 18.30 21.00
CA ALA A 464 -7.08 19.10 19.96
C ALA A 464 -5.54 19.25 20.12
N ASP A 465 -5.04 19.11 21.34
CA ASP A 465 -3.61 19.10 21.70
C ASP A 465 -2.91 17.75 21.41
N GLY A 466 -3.63 16.74 20.93
CA GLY A 466 -3.07 15.46 20.51
C GLY A 466 -2.98 14.39 21.61
N MET A 467 -3.57 14.63 22.78
CA MET A 467 -3.68 13.66 23.88
C MET A 467 -4.83 12.67 23.65
N PHE A 468 -4.65 11.44 24.12
CA PHE A 468 -5.66 10.38 24.08
C PHE A 468 -6.18 10.03 25.48
N TYR A 469 -7.50 9.82 25.61
CA TYR A 469 -8.20 9.45 26.85
C TYR A 469 -9.09 8.24 26.61
N PRO A 470 -9.39 7.44 27.65
CA PRO A 470 -10.38 6.38 27.56
C PRO A 470 -11.77 6.96 27.22
N GLY A 471 -12.46 6.35 26.25
CA GLY A 471 -13.90 6.58 26.05
C GLY A 471 -14.70 6.07 27.25
N LYS A 472 -15.83 6.73 27.56
CA LYS A 472 -16.73 6.23 28.61
C LYS A 472 -17.21 4.83 28.22
N LEU A 473 -17.03 3.87 29.13
CA LEU A 473 -17.63 2.53 29.07
C LEU A 473 -19.14 2.66 28.76
N PHE A 474 -19.61 1.92 27.77
CA PHE A 474 -21.01 1.50 27.71
C PHE A 474 -21.21 0.31 28.64
#